data_AF-A0A7S0G8X4-F1
#
_entry.id   AF-A0A7S0G8X4-F1
#
_cell.length_a   1.000
_cell.length_b   1.000
_cell.length_c   1.000
_cell.angle_alpha   90.00
_cell.angle_beta   90.00
_cell.angle_gamma   90.00
#
_symmetry.space_group_name_H-M   'P 1'
#
loop_
_entity.id
_entity.type
_entity.pdbx_description
1 polymer ?
#
loop_
_entity_poly.entity_id
_entity_poly.type
_entity_poly.pdbx_seq_one_letter_code
_entity_poly.pdbx_strand_id
1 'polypeptide(L)'
;KGDVVGSADLTPNDGGTNVVTNVFVRPDLRGNGIGKRLMVEGIEIVLADELPTRNLVEAGNKAVLSLDVYTQNTAAIKLYQKLGYEPSSPIHAGTLALANALNSNLLVVLSKTVSIKSEE
;
A
#
# COMPACT_ATOMS: atom_id res chain seq x y z
N LYS A 1 -10.68 -0.32 -27.04
CA LYS A 1 -10.34 0.85 -26.17
C LYS A 1 -10.52 0.39 -24.74
N GLY A 2 -9.51 0.55 -23.89
CA GLY A 2 -9.64 0.28 -22.46
C GLY A 2 -10.08 1.54 -21.73
N ASP A 3 -11.11 1.45 -20.91
CA ASP A 3 -11.52 2.53 -20.01
C ASP A 3 -10.69 2.47 -18.72
N VAL A 4 -10.27 3.63 -18.20
CA VAL A 4 -9.55 3.70 -16.93
C VAL A 4 -10.55 3.48 -15.78
N VAL A 5 -10.30 2.43 -14.99
CA VAL A 5 -11.20 2.01 -13.89
C VAL A 5 -10.65 2.32 -12.49
N GLY A 6 -9.37 2.70 -12.40
CA GLY A 6 -8.69 3.04 -11.17
C GLY A 6 -7.22 3.38 -11.39
N SER A 7 -6.54 3.76 -10.31
CA SER A 7 -5.13 4.13 -10.29
C SER A 7 -4.49 3.73 -8.96
N ALA A 8 -3.17 3.55 -8.97
CA ALA A 8 -2.32 3.50 -7.80
C ALA A 8 -0.93 3.94 -8.25
N ASP A 9 -0.31 4.81 -7.46
CA ASP A 9 1.01 5.36 -7.77
C ASP A 9 2.02 4.79 -6.79
N LEU A 10 3.24 4.59 -7.27
CA LEU A 10 4.37 4.13 -6.47
C LEU A 10 5.49 5.15 -6.56
N THR A 11 5.88 5.69 -5.40
CA THR A 11 7.01 6.60 -5.29
C THR A 11 8.17 5.89 -4.58
N PRO A 12 9.30 5.65 -5.26
CA PRO A 12 10.55 5.24 -4.62
C PRO A 12 10.97 6.26 -3.57
N ASN A 13 11.32 5.84 -2.36
CA ASN A 13 12.18 6.64 -1.48
C ASN A 13 13.51 5.93 -1.25
N ASP A 14 14.51 6.70 -0.85
CA ASP A 14 15.81 6.17 -0.48
C ASP A 14 15.71 5.18 0.69
N GLY A 15 16.50 4.10 0.65
CA GLY A 15 16.54 3.07 1.69
C GLY A 15 15.50 1.96 1.54
N GLY A 16 14.91 1.78 0.36
CA GLY A 16 14.02 0.64 0.07
C GLY A 16 12.60 0.77 0.64
N THR A 17 12.23 1.96 1.11
CA THR A 17 10.84 2.27 1.48
C THR A 17 10.14 2.94 0.31
N ASN A 18 9.03 2.39 -0.13
CA ASN A 18 8.30 2.83 -1.30
C ASN A 18 6.89 3.23 -0.89
N VAL A 19 6.49 4.44 -1.24
CA VAL A 19 5.20 4.99 -0.82
C VAL A 19 4.18 4.73 -1.90
N VAL A 20 3.09 4.09 -1.53
CA VAL A 20 1.92 3.89 -2.39
C VAL A 20 0.94 5.04 -2.15
N THR A 21 0.61 5.76 -3.20
CA THR A 21 -0.33 6.90 -3.15
C THR A 21 -1.41 6.75 -4.22
N ASN A 22 -2.41 7.64 -4.18
CA ASN A 22 -3.45 7.76 -5.21
C ASN A 22 -4.16 6.45 -5.58
N VAL A 23 -4.41 5.59 -4.59
CA VAL A 23 -5.17 4.34 -4.74
C VAL A 23 -6.66 4.66 -4.87
N PHE A 24 -7.14 4.71 -6.11
CA PHE A 24 -8.52 5.05 -6.44
C PHE A 24 -9.17 3.99 -7.31
N VAL A 25 -10.45 3.76 -7.04
CA VAL A 25 -11.35 2.96 -7.89
C VAL A 25 -12.57 3.80 -8.19
N ARG A 26 -12.97 3.82 -9.45
CA ARG A 26 -14.20 4.48 -9.91
C ARG A 26 -15.39 4.08 -9.02
N PRO A 27 -16.20 5.04 -8.52
CA PRO A 27 -17.25 4.75 -7.54
C PRO A 27 -18.23 3.65 -7.95
N ASP A 28 -18.63 3.63 -9.22
CA ASP A 28 -19.55 2.66 -9.84
C ASP A 28 -18.97 1.25 -9.97
N LEU A 29 -17.65 1.09 -9.81
CA LEU A 29 -16.95 -0.18 -9.95
C LEU A 29 -16.34 -0.69 -8.63
N ARG A 30 -16.58 0.00 -7.51
CA ARG A 30 -16.12 -0.44 -6.19
C ARG A 30 -16.79 -1.76 -5.78
N GLY A 31 -16.11 -2.53 -4.93
CA GLY A 31 -16.57 -3.86 -4.50
C GLY A 31 -16.22 -5.00 -5.46
N ASN A 32 -15.78 -4.71 -6.69
CA ASN A 32 -15.42 -5.71 -7.70
C ASN A 32 -13.95 -6.19 -7.64
N GLY A 33 -13.28 -6.03 -6.50
CA GLY A 33 -11.88 -6.46 -6.32
C GLY A 33 -10.82 -5.61 -7.04
N ILE A 34 -11.17 -4.54 -7.74
CA ILE A 34 -10.22 -3.69 -8.50
C ILE A 34 -9.11 -3.13 -7.59
N GLY A 35 -9.46 -2.63 -6.39
CA GLY A 35 -8.46 -2.11 -5.45
C GLY A 35 -7.44 -3.17 -5.02
N LYS A 36 -7.87 -4.42 -4.85
CA LYS A 36 -6.96 -5.55 -4.57
C LYS A 36 -6.00 -5.77 -5.74
N ARG A 37 -6.51 -5.75 -6.97
CA ARG A 37 -5.71 -5.94 -8.18
C ARG A 37 -4.70 -4.80 -8.38
N LEU A 38 -5.10 -3.54 -8.14
CA LEU A 38 -4.18 -2.41 -8.17
C LEU A 38 -3.01 -2.60 -7.19
N MET A 39 -3.28 -3.01 -5.94
CA MET A 39 -2.22 -3.21 -4.95
C MET A 39 -1.34 -4.42 -5.26
N VAL A 40 -1.91 -5.55 -5.69
CA VAL A 40 -1.13 -6.78 -5.92
C VAL A 40 -0.51 -6.79 -7.31
N GLU A 41 -1.33 -6.70 -8.36
CA GLU A 41 -0.86 -6.78 -9.76
C GLU A 41 -0.18 -5.48 -10.19
N GLY A 42 -0.69 -4.32 -9.75
CA GLY A 42 -0.17 -3.02 -10.17
C GLY A 42 1.07 -2.55 -9.39
N ILE A 43 1.12 -2.79 -8.09
CA ILE A 43 2.23 -2.34 -7.24
C ILE A 43 3.20 -3.47 -6.95
N GLU A 44 2.76 -4.57 -6.31
CA GLU A 44 3.68 -5.62 -5.85
C GLU A 44 4.38 -6.38 -6.99
N ILE A 45 3.69 -6.67 -8.10
CA ILE A 45 4.28 -7.36 -9.26
C ILE A 45 5.19 -6.42 -10.07
N VAL A 46 4.76 -5.20 -10.38
CA VAL A 46 5.59 -4.22 -11.11
C VAL A 46 6.86 -3.88 -10.35
N LEU A 47 6.76 -3.82 -9.01
CA LEU A 47 7.95 -3.81 -8.17
C LEU A 47 8.81 -5.02 -8.49
N ALA A 48 8.37 -6.26 -8.23
CA ALA A 48 9.20 -7.45 -8.42
C ALA A 48 10.00 -7.51 -9.74
N ASP A 49 9.45 -6.97 -10.85
CA ASP A 49 10.04 -7.07 -12.19
C ASP A 49 10.93 -5.85 -12.61
N GLU A 50 10.76 -4.64 -12.05
CA GLU A 50 11.51 -3.43 -12.51
C GLU A 50 12.74 -3.05 -11.63
N LEU A 51 13.06 -3.86 -10.61
CA LEU A 51 13.86 -3.45 -9.45
C LEU A 51 15.39 -3.33 -9.53
N PRO A 52 16.12 -3.86 -10.53
CA PRO A 52 17.58 -3.68 -10.54
C PRO A 52 18.04 -2.22 -10.76
N THR A 53 17.15 -1.30 -11.15
CA THR A 53 17.54 0.00 -11.72
C THR A 53 17.22 1.24 -10.88
N ARG A 54 16.49 1.11 -9.77
CA ARG A 54 16.07 2.24 -8.93
C ARG A 54 16.26 1.83 -7.46
N ASN A 55 16.67 2.74 -6.57
CA ASN A 55 17.00 2.54 -5.14
C ASN A 55 15.83 2.04 -4.24
N LEU A 56 14.99 1.16 -4.78
CA LEU A 56 13.71 0.65 -4.30
C LEU A 56 13.86 -0.55 -3.35
N VAL A 57 15.08 -1.08 -3.19
CA VAL A 57 15.38 -2.33 -2.49
C VAL A 57 16.27 -2.03 -1.28
N GLU A 58 15.86 -2.51 -0.10
CA GLU A 58 16.70 -2.56 1.09
C GLU A 58 17.69 -3.74 0.98
N ALA A 59 18.80 -3.71 1.71
CA ALA A 59 19.75 -4.82 1.74
C ALA A 59 19.04 -6.19 1.91
N GLY A 60 19.25 -7.11 0.97
CA GLY A 60 18.66 -8.46 1.01
C GLY A 60 17.37 -8.66 0.21
N ASN A 61 17.17 -7.94 -0.91
CA ASN A 61 16.06 -8.14 -1.85
C ASN A 61 14.68 -7.99 -1.22
N LYS A 62 14.52 -6.98 -0.36
CA LYS A 62 13.24 -6.64 0.27
C LYS A 62 12.87 -5.20 -0.07
N ALA A 63 11.57 -4.98 -0.27
CA ALA A 63 11.00 -3.64 -0.37
C ALA A 63 9.98 -3.47 0.73
N VAL A 64 9.97 -2.30 1.35
CA VAL A 64 8.92 -1.88 2.27
C VAL A 64 7.93 -1.05 1.48
N LEU A 65 6.66 -1.45 1.47
CA LEU A 65 5.56 -0.64 0.93
C LEU A 65 4.89 0.06 2.09
N SER A 66 4.77 1.38 2.00
CA SER A 66 4.04 2.18 2.99
C SER A 66 2.94 2.99 2.32
N LEU A 67 1.88 3.27 3.08
CA LEU A 67 0.80 4.15 2.64
C LEU A 67 0.22 4.90 3.82
N ASP A 68 -0.24 6.11 3.54
CA ASP A 68 -1.02 6.91 4.47
C ASP A 68 -2.52 6.65 4.24
N VAL A 69 -3.26 6.44 5.32
CA VAL A 69 -4.71 6.24 5.27
C VAL A 69 -5.41 6.93 6.43
N TYR A 70 -6.49 7.62 6.12
CA TYR A 70 -7.39 8.18 7.12
C TYR A 70 -8.20 7.07 7.81
N THR A 71 -8.30 7.09 9.13
CA THR A 71 -8.94 6.03 9.94
C THR A 71 -10.43 5.84 9.63
N GLN A 72 -11.11 6.88 9.14
CA GLN A 72 -12.50 6.76 8.67
C GLN A 72 -12.64 6.04 7.31
N ASN A 73 -11.55 5.86 6.56
CA ASN A 73 -11.55 5.05 5.35
C ASN A 73 -11.47 3.55 5.69
N THR A 74 -12.49 3.07 6.40
CA THR A 74 -12.56 1.70 6.92
C THR A 74 -12.52 0.64 5.82
N ALA A 75 -13.00 0.96 4.62
CA ALA A 75 -12.92 0.08 3.46
C ALA A 75 -11.47 -0.13 2.99
N ALA A 76 -10.69 0.94 2.90
CA ALA A 76 -9.27 0.87 2.54
C ALA A 76 -8.46 0.15 3.62
N ILE A 77 -8.65 0.48 4.90
CA ILE A 77 -7.96 -0.20 6.01
C ILE A 77 -8.22 -1.70 5.99
N LYS A 78 -9.48 -2.12 5.82
CA LYS A 78 -9.83 -3.54 5.72
C LYS A 78 -9.17 -4.23 4.51
N LEU A 79 -9.07 -3.54 3.38
CA LEU A 79 -8.37 -4.05 2.21
C LEU A 79 -6.89 -4.23 2.51
N TYR A 80 -6.22 -3.21 3.03
CA TYR A 80 -4.79 -3.23 3.31
C TYR A 80 -4.42 -4.29 4.36
N GLN A 81 -5.19 -4.39 5.45
CA GLN A 81 -5.00 -5.45 6.45
C GLN A 81 -5.16 -6.85 5.86
N LYS A 82 -6.15 -7.07 4.98
CA LYS A 82 -6.30 -8.35 4.26
C LYS A 82 -5.14 -8.67 3.32
N LEU A 83 -4.42 -7.64 2.85
CA LEU A 83 -3.23 -7.78 2.03
C LEU A 83 -1.94 -7.95 2.84
N GLY A 84 -2.03 -7.94 4.17
CA GLY A 84 -0.89 -8.08 5.07
C GLY A 84 -0.20 -6.76 5.42
N TYR A 85 -0.85 -5.62 5.20
CA TYR A 85 -0.35 -4.35 5.72
C TYR A 85 -0.72 -4.21 7.20
N GLU A 86 0.24 -3.73 7.98
CA GLU A 86 0.11 -3.51 9.42
C GLU A 86 0.50 -2.07 9.75
N PRO A 87 0.10 -1.52 10.91
CA PRO A 87 0.59 -0.21 11.33
C PRO A 87 2.13 -0.18 11.33
N SER A 88 2.72 0.84 10.71
CA SER A 88 4.17 0.88 10.48
C SER A 88 5.00 1.07 11.76
N SER A 89 4.36 1.44 12.87
CA SER A 89 4.99 1.60 14.18
C SER A 89 3.97 1.44 15.32
N PRO A 90 4.44 1.28 16.57
CA PRO A 90 3.56 1.28 17.75
C PRO A 90 2.73 2.56 17.88
N ILE A 91 3.25 3.70 17.43
CA ILE A 91 2.52 4.97 17.44
C ILE A 91 1.31 4.86 16.50
N HIS A 92 1.49 4.38 15.27
CA HIS A 92 0.37 4.22 14.33
C HIS A 92 -0.63 3.15 14.77
N ALA A 93 -0.16 2.08 15.44
CA ALA A 93 -1.06 1.10 16.05
C ALA A 93 -1.93 1.74 17.15
N GLY A 94 -1.32 2.54 18.03
CA GLY A 94 -2.02 3.30 19.06
C GLY A 94 -2.99 4.34 18.47
N THR A 95 -2.58 5.07 17.44
CA THR A 95 -3.43 6.05 16.73
C THR A 95 -4.64 5.37 16.10
N LEU A 96 -4.47 4.21 15.46
CA LEU A 96 -5.58 3.45 14.87
C LEU A 96 -6.56 2.97 15.96
N ALA A 97 -6.05 2.44 17.07
CA ALA A 97 -6.87 2.00 18.19
C ALA A 97 -7.65 3.17 18.82
N LEU A 98 -6.99 4.31 19.05
CA LEU A 98 -7.60 5.52 19.58
C LEU A 98 -8.68 6.07 18.65
N ALA A 99 -8.40 6.11 17.34
CA ALA A 99 -9.35 6.59 16.35
C ALA A 99 -10.62 5.73 16.31
N ASN A 100 -10.48 4.41 16.42
CA ASN A 100 -11.61 3.50 16.50
C ASN A 100 -12.44 3.71 17.78
N ALA A 101 -11.77 3.92 18.92
CA ALA A 101 -12.44 4.16 20.21
C ALA A 101 -13.20 5.50 20.24
N LEU A 102 -12.63 6.54 19.63
CA LEU A 102 -13.18 7.90 19.65
C LEU A 102 -14.02 8.24 18.40
N ASN A 103 -14.15 7.32 17.45
CA ASN A 103 -14.76 7.57 16.13
C ASN A 103 -14.16 8.81 15.41
N SER A 104 -12.85 9.02 15.55
CA SER A 104 -12.15 10.18 15.00
C SER A 104 -11.48 9.88 13.66
N ASN A 105 -11.22 10.93 12.88
CA ASN A 105 -10.52 10.82 11.61
C ASN A 105 -9.06 11.24 11.77
N LEU A 106 -8.18 10.27 11.97
CA LEU A 106 -6.74 10.48 12.13
C LEU A 106 -5.99 9.88 10.94
N LEU A 107 -4.79 10.40 10.68
CA LEU A 107 -3.91 9.82 9.67
C LEU A 107 -3.07 8.70 10.31
N VAL A 108 -3.02 7.53 9.69
CA VAL A 108 -2.14 6.44 10.08
C VAL A 108 -1.34 5.93 8.89
N VAL A 109 -0.11 5.50 9.14
CA VAL A 109 0.74 4.86 8.15
C VAL A 109 0.62 3.35 8.33
N LEU A 110 0.31 2.63 7.25
CA LEU A 110 0.38 1.19 7.20
C LEU A 110 1.57 0.78 6.31
N SER A 111 2.19 -0.35 6.61
CA SER A 111 3.28 -0.89 5.81
C SER A 111 3.25 -2.41 5.67
N LYS A 112 3.88 -2.90 4.60
CA LYS A 112 4.09 -4.31 4.33
C LYS A 112 5.47 -4.50 3.71
N THR A 113 6.22 -5.50 4.19
CA THR A 113 7.46 -5.92 3.54
C THR A 113 7.15 -6.97 2.48
N VAL A 114 7.69 -6.79 1.28
CA VAL A 114 7.59 -7.74 0.17
C VAL A 114 8.97 -8.24 -0.21
N SER A 115 9.08 -9.54 -0.49
CA SER A 115 10.30 -10.14 -1.04
C SER A 115 10.35 -9.91 -2.53
N ILE A 116 11.51 -9.50 -3.01
CA ILE A 116 11.79 -9.27 -4.42
C ILE A 116 12.60 -10.46 -4.91
N LYS A 117 12.20 -11.04 -6.04
CA LYS A 117 13.02 -12.07 -6.68
C LYS A 117 14.21 -11.37 -7.34
N SER A 118 15.43 -11.71 -6.97
CA SER A 118 16.57 -11.42 -7.84
C SER A 118 16.45 -12.30 -9.08
N GLU A 119 16.62 -11.72 -10.27
CA GLU A 119 16.95 -12.53 -11.44
C GLU A 119 18.23 -13.32 -11.12
N GLU A 120 18.16 -14.65 -11.22
CA GLU A 120 19.33 -15.53 -11.27
C GLU A 120 20.00 -15.45 -12.64
#